data_AF-M7PLS6-F1
#
_entry.id   AF-M7PLS6-F1
#
_cell.length_a   1.000
_cell.length_b   1.000
_cell.length_c   1.000
_cell.angle_alpha   90.00
_cell.angle_beta   90.00
_cell.angle_gamma   90.00
#
_symmetry.space_group_name_H-M   'P 1'
#
loop_
_entity.id
_entity.type
_entity.pdbx_description
1 polymer ?
#
loop_
_entity_poly.entity_id
_entity_poly.type
_entity_poly.pdbx_seq_one_letter_code
_entity_poly.pdbx_strand_id
1 'polypeptide(L)'
;MRPIRMRIFSDFVYFHMKLNESYDDKEIDRKKWQIMIKQALSQGFGLEGESIMIDILHLTKDKCVYIRVPSREESRFWVAMTGYCEKNIQILGVSDHLMGLINRSRLEKNLHEKKNN
;
A
#
# COMPACT_ATOMS: atom_id res chain seq x y z
N MET A 1 -6.12 -31.55 -26.69
CA MET A 1 -5.31 -30.38 -26.27
C MET A 1 -6.06 -29.65 -25.17
N ARG A 2 -5.46 -29.45 -23.98
CA ARG A 2 -6.01 -28.53 -22.97
C ARG A 2 -5.49 -27.12 -23.26
N PRO A 3 -6.29 -26.06 -23.12
CA PRO A 3 -5.80 -24.70 -23.28
C PRO A 3 -4.75 -24.41 -22.20
N ILE A 4 -3.58 -23.91 -22.61
CA ILE A 4 -2.60 -23.35 -21.68
C ILE A 4 -3.21 -22.06 -21.15
N ARG A 5 -3.64 -22.03 -19.88
CA ARG A 5 -4.00 -20.79 -19.20
C ARG A 5 -2.71 -19.97 -19.05
N MET A 6 -2.49 -19.02 -19.95
CA MET A 6 -1.49 -17.96 -19.72
C MET A 6 -1.95 -17.18 -18.48
N ARG A 7 -1.21 -17.30 -17.38
CA ARG A 7 -1.29 -16.31 -16.29
C ARG A 7 -0.73 -15.02 -16.85
N ILE A 8 -1.60 -14.06 -17.12
CA ILE A 8 -1.17 -12.68 -17.32
C ILE A 8 -0.80 -12.18 -15.93
N PHE A 9 0.50 -12.08 -15.65
CA PHE A 9 0.97 -11.41 -14.45
C PHE A 9 0.79 -9.91 -14.67
N SER A 10 0.16 -9.22 -13.72
CA SER A 10 0.11 -7.77 -13.73
C SER A 10 1.53 -7.23 -13.56
N ASP A 11 1.89 -6.17 -14.29
CA ASP A 11 3.19 -5.50 -14.14
C ASP A 11 3.32 -4.81 -12.77
N PHE A 12 2.18 -4.52 -12.13
CA PHE A 12 2.09 -3.84 -10.85
C PHE A 12 1.17 -4.56 -9.88
N VAL A 13 1.55 -4.48 -8.61
CA VAL A 13 0.71 -4.77 -7.47
C VAL A 13 0.34 -3.46 -6.78
N TYR A 14 -0.87 -3.39 -6.26
CA TYR A 14 -1.43 -2.20 -5.64
C TYR A 14 -1.60 -2.43 -4.14
N PHE A 15 -1.31 -1.40 -3.35
CA PHE A 15 -1.47 -1.42 -1.89
C PHE A 15 -2.40 -0.29 -1.46
N HIS A 16 -3.33 -0.60 -0.56
CA HIS A 16 -4.10 0.37 0.21
C HIS A 16 -3.55 0.36 1.64
N MET A 17 -3.04 1.50 2.09
CA MET A 17 -2.41 1.63 3.41
C MET A 17 -3.01 2.82 4.15
N LYS A 18 -2.95 2.80 5.48
CA LYS A 18 -3.47 3.84 6.36
C LYS A 18 -2.45 4.14 7.44
N LEU A 19 -2.36 5.40 7.85
CA LEU A 19 -1.61 5.72 9.07
C LEU A 19 -2.40 5.35 10.32
N ASN A 20 -1.71 4.79 11.31
CA ASN A 20 -2.26 4.54 12.63
C ASN A 20 -2.66 5.85 13.33
N GLU A 21 -3.62 5.76 14.24
CA GLU A 21 -4.15 6.91 14.98
C GLU A 21 -3.10 7.57 15.88
N SER A 22 -2.08 6.81 16.29
CA SER A 22 -0.92 7.30 17.04
C SER A 22 -0.01 8.25 16.25
N TYR A 23 -0.21 8.39 14.93
CA TYR A 23 0.55 9.31 14.11
C TYR A 23 0.03 10.75 14.28
N ASP A 24 0.77 11.52 15.07
CA ASP A 24 0.40 12.86 15.56
C ASP A 24 0.39 13.95 14.46
N ASP A 25 1.06 13.71 13.33
CA ASP A 25 1.09 14.67 12.23
C ASP A 25 -0.28 14.72 11.52
N LYS A 26 -0.94 15.87 11.67
CA LYS A 26 -2.26 16.18 11.10
C LYS A 26 -2.17 16.54 9.62
N GLU A 27 -1.00 16.91 9.12
CA GLU A 27 -0.78 17.35 7.76
C GLU A 27 0.17 16.40 7.03
N ILE A 28 -0.26 15.14 6.87
CA ILE A 28 0.47 14.22 6.01
C ILE A 28 0.20 14.54 4.53
N ASP A 29 1.27 14.76 3.78
CA ASP A 29 1.23 14.99 2.35
C ASP A 29 1.91 13.85 1.57
N ARG A 30 1.92 13.99 0.25
CA ARG A 30 2.54 13.00 -0.65
C ARG A 30 4.03 12.83 -0.38
N LYS A 31 4.75 13.91 -0.06
CA LYS A 31 6.20 13.86 0.16
C LYS A 31 6.52 13.11 1.44
N LYS A 32 5.80 13.38 2.53
CA LYS A 32 5.95 12.67 3.81
C LYS A 32 5.70 11.17 3.64
N TRP A 33 4.62 10.78 2.96
CA TRP A 33 4.39 9.37 2.61
C TRP A 33 5.56 8.76 1.84
N GLN A 34 6.04 9.45 0.80
CA GLN A 34 7.16 8.96 0.00
C GLN A 34 8.43 8.79 0.84
N ILE A 35 8.74 9.75 1.72
CA ILE A 35 9.89 9.68 2.63
C ILE A 35 9.75 8.48 3.58
N MET A 36 8.61 8.30 4.23
CA MET A 36 8.38 7.19 5.18
C MET A 36 8.55 5.83 4.51
N ILE A 37 7.96 5.67 3.31
CA ILE A 37 8.07 4.43 2.55
C ILE A 37 9.53 4.18 2.13
N LYS A 38 10.23 5.20 1.63
CA LYS A 38 11.64 5.07 1.23
C LYS A 38 12.55 4.76 2.41
N GLN A 39 12.30 5.36 3.57
CA GLN A 39 13.02 5.06 4.80
C GLN A 39 12.85 3.60 5.22
N ALA A 40 11.62 3.07 5.20
CA ALA A 40 11.37 1.67 5.53
C ALA A 40 12.05 0.71 4.53
N LEU A 41 12.05 1.04 3.24
CA LEU A 41 12.78 0.25 2.23
C LEU A 41 14.30 0.31 2.41
N SER A 42 14.83 1.50 2.72
CA SER A 42 16.25 1.71 3.02
C SER A 42 16.68 0.91 4.25
N GLN A 43 15.86 0.88 5.30
CA GLN A 43 16.13 0.08 6.50
C GLN A 43 16.12 -1.43 6.22
N GLY A 44 15.18 -1.90 5.38
CA GLY A 44 15.08 -3.33 5.06
C GLY A 44 16.14 -3.82 4.06
N PHE A 45 16.55 -3.00 3.10
CA PHE A 45 17.33 -3.43 1.93
C PHE A 45 18.46 -2.48 1.51
N GLY A 46 18.76 -1.45 2.30
CA GLY A 46 19.77 -0.45 1.98
C GLY A 46 19.48 0.32 0.69
N LEU A 47 20.55 0.66 -0.04
CA LEU A 47 20.49 1.45 -1.28
C LEU A 47 19.64 0.78 -2.37
N GLU A 48 19.59 -0.55 -2.41
CA GLU A 48 18.72 -1.27 -3.35
C GLU A 48 17.24 -1.06 -3.03
N GLY A 49 16.89 -0.99 -1.74
CA GLY A 49 15.53 -0.68 -1.32
C GLY A 49 15.10 0.71 -1.76
N GLU A 50 15.99 1.69 -1.64
CA GLU A 50 15.72 3.07 -2.07
C GLU A 50 15.47 3.19 -3.58
N SER A 51 16.04 2.29 -4.38
CA SER A 51 15.87 2.28 -5.83
C SER A 51 14.59 1.57 -6.29
N ILE A 52 13.85 0.90 -5.39
CA ILE A 52 12.53 0.34 -5.71
C ILE A 52 11.57 1.45 -6.12
N MET A 53 11.02 1.35 -7.33
CA MET A 53 10.07 2.30 -7.88
C MET A 53 8.72 2.18 -7.17
N ILE A 54 8.19 3.32 -6.71
CA ILE A 54 6.91 3.39 -6.02
C ILE A 54 6.18 4.62 -6.51
N ASP A 55 4.94 4.44 -6.94
CA ASP A 55 4.08 5.54 -7.33
C ASP A 55 2.92 5.67 -6.36
N ILE A 56 2.82 6.85 -5.73
CA ILE A 56 1.63 7.25 -4.97
C ILE A 56 0.56 7.70 -5.97
N LEU A 57 -0.53 6.94 -6.03
CA LEU A 57 -1.64 7.15 -6.95
C LEU A 57 -2.68 8.10 -6.37
N HIS A 58 -3.00 7.94 -5.09
CA HIS A 58 -4.06 8.70 -4.44
C HIS A 58 -3.85 8.81 -2.93
N LEU A 59 -4.20 9.98 -2.39
CA LEU A 59 -4.26 10.26 -0.96
C LEU A 59 -5.69 10.61 -0.59
N THR A 60 -6.15 10.03 0.50
CA THR A 60 -7.48 10.28 1.06
C THR A 60 -7.38 11.21 2.27
N LYS A 61 -8.49 11.86 2.62
CA LYS A 61 -8.58 12.69 3.82
C LYS A 61 -8.39 11.90 5.11
N ASP A 62 -8.66 10.59 5.08
CA ASP A 62 -8.63 9.70 6.24
C ASP A 62 -7.22 9.14 6.53
N LYS A 63 -6.17 9.86 6.09
CA LYS A 63 -4.77 9.43 6.14
C LYS A 63 -4.51 8.07 5.48
N CYS A 64 -5.30 7.69 4.45
CA CYS A 64 -5.02 6.52 3.63
C CYS A 64 -4.33 6.90 2.32
N VAL A 65 -3.47 6.00 1.84
CA VAL A 65 -2.75 6.11 0.56
C VAL A 65 -2.99 4.87 -0.30
N TYR A 66 -3.09 5.09 -1.61
CA TYR A 66 -3.04 4.04 -2.62
C TYR A 66 -1.74 4.18 -3.39
N ILE A 67 -0.98 3.09 -3.44
CA ILE A 67 0.29 3.05 -4.17
C ILE A 67 0.30 1.87 -5.13
N ARG A 68 1.17 1.96 -6.14
CA ARG A 68 1.58 0.80 -6.94
C ARG A 68 3.07 0.56 -6.82
N VAL A 69 3.44 -0.70 -6.92
CA VAL A 69 4.81 -1.20 -6.89
C VAL A 69 4.95 -2.24 -8.00
N PRO A 70 6.10 -2.33 -8.69
CA PRO A 70 6.34 -3.42 -9.65
C PRO A 70 6.13 -4.77 -8.98
N SER A 71 5.41 -5.69 -9.62
CA SER A 71 5.04 -6.99 -9.01
C SER A 71 6.24 -7.81 -8.57
N ARG A 72 7.39 -7.67 -9.26
CA ARG A 72 8.65 -8.32 -8.88
C ARG A 72 9.20 -7.86 -7.53
N GLU A 73 8.84 -6.66 -7.09
CA GLU A 73 9.29 -6.09 -5.81
C GLU A 73 8.23 -6.26 -4.71
N GLU A 74 7.09 -6.90 -4.98
CA GLU A 74 5.97 -7.06 -4.04
C GLU A 74 6.44 -7.59 -2.69
N SER A 75 7.17 -8.71 -2.68
CA SER A 75 7.60 -9.36 -1.44
C SER A 75 8.56 -8.48 -0.64
N ARG A 76 9.49 -7.79 -1.30
CA ARG A 76 10.43 -6.87 -0.64
C ARG A 76 9.66 -5.69 -0.05
N PHE A 77 8.77 -5.10 -0.84
CA PHE A 77 7.94 -4.00 -0.40
C PHE A 77 7.09 -4.38 0.82
N TRP A 78 6.42 -5.53 0.76
CA TRP A 78 5.62 -6.05 1.86
C TRP A 78 6.47 -6.20 3.13
N VAL A 79 7.62 -6.86 3.04
CA VAL A 79 8.54 -7.06 4.18
C VAL A 79 9.03 -5.71 4.75
N ALA A 80 9.38 -4.75 3.91
CA ALA A 80 9.77 -3.41 4.37
C ALA A 80 8.64 -2.72 5.15
N MET A 81 7.42 -2.77 4.62
CA MET A 81 6.28 -2.11 5.25
C MET A 81 5.87 -2.79 6.56
N THR A 82 5.89 -4.12 6.63
CA THR A 82 5.49 -4.83 7.84
C THR A 82 6.58 -4.88 8.90
N GLY A 83 7.86 -5.01 8.50
CA GLY A 83 8.97 -5.21 9.44
C GLY A 83 9.68 -3.94 9.89
N TYR A 84 9.63 -2.86 9.09
CA TYR A 84 10.45 -1.67 9.33
C TYR A 84 9.62 -0.38 9.40
N CYS A 85 8.37 -0.41 8.97
CA CYS A 85 7.43 0.71 9.09
C CYS A 85 6.57 0.65 10.38
N GLU A 86 6.90 -0.28 11.28
CA GLU A 86 6.04 -1.05 12.19
C GLU A 86 5.27 -0.27 13.29
N LYS A 87 5.19 1.06 13.24
CA LYS A 87 4.39 1.82 14.23
C LYS A 87 3.35 2.76 13.64
N ASN A 88 3.55 3.19 12.40
CA ASN A 88 2.75 4.27 11.85
C ASN A 88 1.92 3.85 10.65
N ILE A 89 2.25 2.76 9.94
CA ILE A 89 1.55 2.37 8.70
C ILE A 89 0.93 0.98 8.85
N GLN A 90 -0.36 0.89 8.53
CA GLN A 90 -1.14 -0.34 8.43
C GLN A 90 -1.47 -0.63 6.97
N ILE A 91 -1.21 -1.86 6.51
CA ILE A 91 -1.68 -2.34 5.21
C ILE A 91 -3.13 -2.82 5.36
N LEU A 92 -4.06 -2.17 4.66
CA LEU A 92 -5.48 -2.50 4.68
C LEU A 92 -5.86 -3.48 3.57
N GLY A 93 -5.13 -3.47 2.44
CA GLY A 93 -5.38 -4.40 1.37
C GLY A 93 -4.34 -4.36 0.26
N VAL A 94 -4.26 -5.48 -0.47
CA VAL A 94 -3.41 -5.67 -1.65
C VAL A 94 -4.18 -6.35 -2.76
N SER A 95 -3.88 -5.99 -4.00
CA SER A 95 -4.54 -6.53 -5.20
C SER A 95 -3.69 -6.29 -6.45
N ASP A 96 -3.78 -7.19 -7.42
CA ASP A 96 -3.22 -7.02 -8.77
C ASP A 96 -3.98 -5.96 -9.59
N HIS A 97 -5.17 -5.56 -9.11
CA HIS A 97 -6.05 -4.62 -9.79
C HIS A 97 -6.55 -3.54 -8.84
N LEU A 98 -6.40 -2.27 -9.24
CA LEU A 98 -6.87 -1.11 -8.48
C LEU A 98 -8.38 -1.17 -8.19
N MET A 99 -9.19 -1.64 -9.15
CA MET A 99 -10.64 -1.79 -8.97
C MET A 99 -11.00 -2.79 -7.86
N GLY A 100 -10.20 -3.85 -7.68
CA GLY A 100 -10.38 -4.82 -6.59
C GLY A 100 -10.20 -4.17 -5.21
N LEU A 101 -9.23 -3.27 -5.08
CA LEU A 101 -8.97 -2.53 -3.85
C LEU A 101 -10.05 -1.50 -3.53
N ILE A 102 -10.47 -0.73 -4.53
CA ILE A 102 -11.48 0.32 -4.34
C ILE A 102 -12.80 -0.29 -3.88
N ASN A 103 -13.22 -1.41 -4.48
CA ASN A 103 -14.47 -2.07 -4.10
C ASN A 103 -14.43 -2.60 -2.65
N ARG A 104 -13.32 -3.19 -2.22
CA ARG A 104 -13.15 -3.66 -0.83
C ARG A 104 -13.17 -2.49 0.16
N SER A 105 -12.46 -1.41 -0.13
CA SER A 105 -12.42 -0.20 0.71
C SER A 105 -13.81 0.43 0.90
N ARG A 106 -14.63 0.46 -0.16
CA ARG A 106 -16.03 0.93 -0.07
C ARG A 106 -16.90 0.03 0.82
N LEU A 107 -16.74 -1.29 0.72
CA LEU A 107 -17.49 -2.24 1.53
C LEU A 107 -17.17 -2.09 3.02
N GLU A 108 -15.91 -1.89 3.37
CA GLU A 108 -15.46 -1.69 4.76
C GLU A 108 -16.03 -0.41 5.39
N LYS A 109 -16.08 0.70 4.64
CA LYS A 109 -16.71 1.95 5.11
C LYS A 109 -18.20 1.77 5.42
N ASN A 110 -18.94 1.14 4.51
CA ASN A 110 -20.37 0.88 4.69
C ASN A 110 -20.67 -0.02 5.90
N LEU A 111 -19.78 -0.96 6.21
CA LEU A 111 -19.91 -1.83 7.39
C LEU A 111 -19.68 -1.08 8.69
N HIS A 112 -18.76 -0.11 8.72
CA HIS A 112 -18.52 0.72 9.90
C HIS A 112 -19.68 1.70 10.15
N GLU A 113 -20.25 2.30 9.11
CA GLU A 113 -21.42 3.19 9.23
C GLU A 113 -22.66 2.46 9.77
N LYS A 114 -22.85 1.19 9.40
CA LYS A 114 -23.96 0.36 9.92
C LYS A 114 -23.83 -0.07 11.38
N LYS A 115 -22.62 -0.09 11.95
CA LYS A 115 -22.40 -0.48 13.36
C LYS A 115 -22.59 0.68 14.34
N ASN A 116 -22.59 1.92 13.84
CA ASN A 116 -22.69 3.13 14.65
C ASN A 116 -24.10 3.75 14.65
N ASN A 117 -25.07 3.08 14.01
CA ASN A 117 -26.51 3.38 14.03
C ASN A 117 -27.25 2.21 14.70
#